data_AF-A0A8S2YJQ2-F1
#
_entry.id   AF-A0A8S2YJQ2-F1
#
_cell.length_a   1.000
_cell.length_b   1.000
_cell.length_c   1.000
_cell.angle_alpha   90.00
_cell.angle_beta   90.00
_cell.angle_gamma   90.00
#
_symmetry.space_group_name_H-M   'P 1'
#
loop_
_entity.id
_entity.type
_entity.pdbx_description
1 polymer ?
#
loop_
_entity_poly.entity_id
_entity_poly.type
_entity_poly.pdbx_seq_one_letter_code
_entity_poly.pdbx_strand_id
1 'polypeptide(L)' 'PTFCDYSLLGCNWNGAFHSLSSHLTVCEYPNKTGLELIDTVQAQKCLYDDEKKCLETVVDLLSLNQIGVSGK' A
#
# COMPACT_ATOMS: atom_id res chain seq x y z
N PRO A 1 -0.01 0.53 -18.18
CA PRO A 1 0.32 1.79 -17.50
C PRO A 1 1.30 1.48 -16.38
N THR A 2 2.26 2.37 -16.10
CA THR A 2 3.26 2.21 -15.04
C THR A 2 3.16 3.39 -14.09
N PHE A 3 3.41 3.14 -12.81
CA PHE A 3 3.45 4.18 -11.79
C PHE A 3 4.88 4.67 -11.59
N CYS A 4 5.00 5.84 -10.97
CA CYS A 4 6.28 6.35 -10.53
C CYS A 4 6.84 5.52 -9.36
N ASP A 5 8.17 5.41 -9.27
CA ASP A 5 8.87 4.73 -8.16
C ASP A 5 8.53 5.37 -6.79
N TYR A 6 8.18 6.66 -6.78
CA TYR A 6 7.78 7.40 -5.59
C TYR A 6 6.25 7.42 -5.37
N SER A 7 5.49 6.56 -6.06
CA SER A 7 4.03 6.49 -5.92
C SER A 7 3.58 6.20 -4.50
N LEU A 8 4.32 5.35 -3.76
CA LEU A 8 4.04 5.07 -2.35
C LEU A 8 4.20 6.30 -1.44
N LEU A 9 5.05 7.24 -1.82
CA LEU A 9 5.21 8.51 -1.10
C LEU A 9 4.14 9.54 -1.49
N GLY A 10 3.27 9.22 -2.45
CA GLY A 10 2.17 10.06 -2.91
C GLY A 10 2.32 10.59 -4.34
N CYS A 11 3.33 10.17 -5.10
CA CYS A 11 3.46 10.60 -6.49
C CYS A 11 2.32 10.02 -7.34
N ASN A 12 1.45 10.89 -7.86
CA ASN A 12 0.28 10.49 -8.65
C ASN A 12 0.59 10.24 -10.14
N TRP A 13 1.87 10.22 -10.54
CA TRP A 13 2.23 10.00 -11.93
C TRP A 13 1.94 8.56 -12.36
N ASN A 14 1.24 8.44 -13.49
CA ASN A 14 0.89 7.19 -14.14
C ASN A 14 0.99 7.41 -15.66
N GLY A 15 1.76 6.58 -16.36
CA GLY A 15 2.01 6.76 -17.78
C GLY A 15 2.45 5.49 -18.50
N ALA A 16 2.96 5.67 -19.72
CA ALA A 16 3.61 4.59 -20.47
C ALA A 16 5.03 4.35 -19.93
N PHE A 17 5.51 3.11 -19.99
CA PHE A 17 6.84 2.74 -19.47
C PHE A 17 7.97 3.60 -20.07
N HIS A 18 7.92 3.90 -21.36
CA HIS A 18 8.95 4.71 -22.02
C HIS A 18 8.97 6.18 -21.55
N SER A 19 7.90 6.66 -20.94
CA SER A 19 7.80 8.02 -20.39
C SER A 19 8.23 8.10 -18.93
N LEU A 20 8.41 6.96 -18.24
CA LEU A 20 8.78 6.90 -16.83
C LEU A 20 10.15 7.52 -16.58
N SER A 21 11.14 7.21 -17.40
CA SER A 21 12.49 7.79 -17.29
C SER A 21 12.47 9.30 -17.38
N SER A 22 11.71 9.85 -18.33
CA SER A 22 11.51 11.31 -18.47
C SER A 22 10.79 11.93 -17.28
N HIS A 23 9.89 11.19 -16.62
CA HIS A 23 9.24 11.68 -15.39
C HIS A 23 10.20 11.67 -14.21
N LEU A 24 11.00 10.62 -14.04
CA LEU A 24 11.90 10.48 -12.90
C LEU A 24 12.95 11.60 -12.81
N THR A 25 13.33 12.20 -13.94
CA THR A 25 14.24 13.36 -13.96
C THR A 25 13.60 14.66 -13.46
N VAL A 26 12.27 14.75 -13.48
CA VAL A 26 11.49 15.93 -13.06
C VAL A 26 10.61 15.66 -11.83
N CYS A 27 10.72 14.47 -11.24
CA CYS A 27 9.93 14.11 -10.06
C CYS A 27 10.41 14.92 -8.85
N GLU A 28 9.47 15.49 -8.09
CA GLU A 28 9.78 16.30 -6.91
C GLU A 28 10.01 15.46 -5.65
N TYR A 29 9.46 14.23 -5.62
CA TYR A 29 9.50 13.34 -4.46
C TYR A 29 10.90 12.94 -3.96
N PRO A 30 11.95 12.76 -4.79
CA PRO A 30 13.31 12.55 -4.30
C PRO A 30 13.83 13.68 -3.41
N ASN A 31 13.30 14.90 -3.57
CA ASN A 31 13.77 16.09 -2.85
C ASN A 31 12.88 16.47 -1.66
N LYS A 32 11.77 15.75 -1.44
CA LYS A 32 10.88 15.99 -0.29
C LYS A 32 11.51 15.49 0.99
N THR A 33 11.38 16.27 2.06
CA THR A 33 11.84 15.91 3.40
C THR A 33 10.88 14.93 4.07
N GLY A 34 11.36 14.22 5.09
CA GLY A 34 10.50 13.34 5.88
C GLY A 34 9.32 14.06 6.55
N LEU A 35 9.49 15.34 6.90
CA LEU A 35 8.42 16.15 7.49
C LEU A 35 7.29 16.43 6.49
N GLU A 36 7.61 16.67 5.22
CA GLU A 36 6.61 16.88 4.16
C GLU A 36 5.88 15.59 3.78
N LEU A 37 6.45 14.43 4.10
CA LEU A 37 5.91 13.12 3.76
C LEU A 37 5.19 12.43 4.93
N ILE A 38 5.30 12.95 6.16
CA ILE A 38 4.87 12.26 7.37
C ILE A 38 3.38 11.89 7.33
N ASP A 39 2.53 12.83 6.90
CA ASP A 39 1.08 12.62 6.82
C ASP A 39 0.73 11.55 5.78
N THR A 40 1.44 11.54 4.64
CA THR A 40 1.21 10.55 3.59
C THR A 40 1.63 9.16 4.05
N VAL A 41 2.80 9.05 4.67
CA VAL A 41 3.31 7.78 5.21
C VAL A 41 2.39 7.26 6.31
N GLN A 42 1.89 8.14 7.19
CA GLN A 42 0.97 7.76 8.26
C GLN A 42 -0.39 7.30 7.71
N ALA A 43 -0.92 7.95 6.68
CA ALA A 43 -2.14 7.51 6.01
C ALA A 43 -1.97 6.13 5.35
N GLN A 44 -0.85 5.89 4.67
CA GLN A 44 -0.54 4.58 4.06
C GLN A 44 -0.44 3.49 5.12
N LYS A 45 0.22 3.77 6.24
CA LYS A 45 0.31 2.83 7.37
C LYS A 45 -1.08 2.50 7.94
N CYS A 46 -1.93 3.51 8.10
CA CYS A 46 -3.30 3.31 8.60
C CYS A 46 -4.10 2.35 7.70
N LEU A 47 -4.05 2.58 6.38
CA LEU A 47 -4.73 1.72 5.40
C LEU A 47 -4.20 0.28 5.43
N TYR A 48 -2.88 0.10 5.55
CA TYR A 48 -2.27 -1.21 5.66
C TYR A 48 -2.69 -1.93 6.95
N ASP A 49 -2.70 -1.23 8.08
CA ASP A 49 -3.10 -1.80 9.38
C ASP A 49 -4.59 -2.22 9.35
N ASP A 50 -5.46 -1.46 8.69
CA ASP A 50 -6.86 -1.79 8.50
C ASP A 50 -7.05 -3.04 7.60
N GLU A 51 -6.33 -3.13 6.48
CA GLU A 51 -6.35 -4.30 5.60
C GLU A 51 -5.85 -5.54 6.33
N LYS A 52 -4.74 -5.42 7.06
CA LYS A 52 -4.19 -6.50 7.87
C LYS A 52 -5.20 -6.99 8.90
N LYS A 53 -5.86 -6.09 9.63
CA LYS A 53 -6.87 -6.44 10.63
C LYS A 53 -8.06 -7.17 10.02
N CYS A 54 -8.48 -6.76 8.82
CA CYS A 54 -9.52 -7.46 8.06
C CYS A 54 -9.10 -8.91 7.74
N LEU A 55 -7.88 -9.09 7.23
CA LEU A 55 -7.33 -10.41 6.91
C LEU A 55 -7.18 -11.30 8.15
N GLU A 56 -6.67 -10.75 9.26
CA GLU A 56 -6.58 -11.45 10.55
C GLU A 56 -7.97 -11.94 10.99
N THR A 57 -8.98 -11.08 10.90
CA THR A 57 -10.37 -11.46 11.22
C THR A 57 -10.88 -12.61 10.34
N VAL A 58 -10.58 -12.58 9.03
CA VAL A 58 -10.95 -13.67 8.11
C VAL A 58 -10.25 -14.97 8.51
N VAL A 59 -8.95 -14.92 8.81
CA VAL A 59 -8.17 -16.09 9.25
C VAL A 59 -8.73 -16.67 10.54
N ASP A 60 -9.08 -15.84 11.51
CA ASP A 60 -9.68 -16.28 12.78
C ASP A 60 -11.00 -17.01 12.55
N LEU A 61 -11.90 -16.45 11.72
CA LEU A 61 -13.19 -17.07 11.39
C LEU A 61 -13.03 -18.41 10.66
N LEU A 62 -12.07 -18.52 9.74
CA LEU A 62 -11.78 -19.77 9.05
C LEU A 62 -11.20 -20.83 10.00
N SER A 63 -10.38 -20.41 10.96
CA SER A 63 -9.78 -21.31 11.96
C SER A 63 -10.82 -21.90 12.91
N LEU A 64 -11.89 -21.17 13.21
CA LEU A 64 -13.01 -21.67 14.02
C LEU A 64 -13.86 -22.73 13.29
N ASN A 65 -13.95 -22.67 11.95
CA ASN A 65 -14.70 -23.64 11.14
C ASN A 65 -14.06 -25.04 11.08
N GLN A 66 -12.79 -25.19 11.47
CA GLN A 66 -12.12 -26.50 11.56
C GLN A 66 -12.59 -27.34 12.77
N ILE A 67 -13.33 -26.75 13.73
CA ILE A 67 -13.74 -27.40 14.99
C ILE A 67 -15.12 -28.10 14.87
N GLY A 68 -15.75 -28.08 13.68
CA GLY A 68 -17.13 -28.54 13.46
C GLY A 68 -17.35 -29.93 12.85
N VAL A 69 -16.32 -30.77 12.64
CA VAL A 69 -16.46 -32.14 12.10
C VAL A 69 -16.08 -33.20 13.13
N SER A 70 -16.71 -33.12 14.30
CA SER A 70 -16.80 -34.28 15.22
C SER A 70 -18.14 -34.26 15.94
N GLY A 71 -19.22 -34.20 15.15
CA GLY A 71 -20.55 -34.60 15.61
C GLY A 71 -20.68 -36.10 15.41
N LYS A 72 -20.74 -36.83 16.53
CA LYS A 72 -21.11 -38.25 16.60
C LYS A 72 -22.48 -38.52 15.99
#